data_AF-A0A2I0IXT0-F1
#
_entry.id   AF-A0A2I0IXT0-F1
#
_cell.length_a   1.000
_cell.length_b   1.000
_cell.length_c   1.000
_cell.angle_alpha   90.00
_cell.angle_beta   90.00
_cell.angle_gamma   90.00
#
_symmetry.space_group_name_H-M   'P 1'
#
loop_
_entity.id
_entity.type
_entity.pdbx_description
1 polymer ?
#
loop_
_entity_poly.entity_id
_entity_poly.type
_entity_poly.pdbx_seq_one_letter_code
_entity_poly.pdbx_strand_id
1 'polypeptide(L)'
;MDPELQKQHEHMGAYDMIVHLRQLYQEQARHERFDVSKALFQAKLTEGSPVTQEPRRSGRIRHEPERYGFLVTQDNDVLLVDNDEPTTNAEAVTSPDSEKWLDAMRFEMESMYINKV
;
A
#
# COMPACT_ATOMS: atom_id res chain seq x y z
N MET A 1 -20.82 -3.65 -18.91
CA MET A 1 -21.58 -4.52 -18.00
C MET A 1 -22.25 -5.57 -18.83
N ASP A 2 -22.02 -6.84 -18.52
CA ASP A 2 -22.67 -7.95 -19.20
C ASP A 2 -24.16 -7.97 -18.79
N PRO A 3 -25.12 -7.75 -19.71
CA PRO A 3 -26.54 -7.71 -19.38
C PRO A 3 -27.05 -9.04 -18.81
N GLU A 4 -26.37 -10.15 -19.12
CA GLU A 4 -26.74 -11.48 -18.64
C GLU A 4 -26.41 -11.65 -17.15
N LEU A 5 -25.27 -11.12 -16.72
CA LEU A 5 -24.86 -11.10 -15.31
C LEU A 5 -25.83 -10.27 -14.46
N GLN A 6 -26.34 -9.16 -14.99
CA GLN A 6 -27.30 -8.32 -14.29
C GLN A 6 -28.62 -9.06 -14.05
N LYS A 7 -29.11 -9.81 -15.05
CA LYS A 7 -30.33 -10.62 -14.94
C LYS A 7 -30.20 -11.75 -13.91
N GLN A 8 -29.03 -12.40 -13.82
CA GLN A 8 -28.76 -13.45 -12.82
C GLN A 8 -28.81 -12.91 -11.37
N HIS A 9 -28.53 -11.62 -11.19
CA HIS A 9 -28.46 -10.98 -9.88
C HIS A 9 -29.78 -10.36 -9.41
N GLU A 10 -30.80 -10.27 -10.27
CA GLU A 10 -32.13 -9.74 -9.92
C GLU A 10 -32.82 -10.52 -8.78
N HIS A 11 -32.47 -11.79 -8.62
CA HIS A 11 -33.07 -12.68 -7.62
C HIS A 11 -32.09 -13.09 -6.50
N MET A 12 -30.89 -12.53 -6.52
CA MET A 12 -29.81 -12.90 -5.60
C MET A 12 -29.71 -11.85 -4.48
N GLY A 13 -29.54 -12.29 -3.24
CA GLY A 13 -29.31 -11.38 -2.11
C GLY A 13 -27.96 -10.66 -2.24
N ALA A 14 -27.82 -9.49 -1.61
CA ALA A 14 -26.60 -8.67 -1.72
C ALA A 14 -25.32 -9.43 -1.29
N TYR A 15 -25.42 -10.24 -0.23
CA TYR A 15 -24.30 -11.08 0.21
C TYR A 15 -23.95 -12.15 -0.83
N ASP A 16 -24.95 -12.85 -1.36
CA ASP A 16 -24.77 -13.90 -2.36
C ASP A 16 -24.18 -13.34 -3.66
N MET A 17 -24.60 -12.13 -4.08
CA MET A 17 -24.03 -11.41 -5.23
C MET A 17 -22.54 -11.14 -5.03
N ILE A 18 -22.15 -10.67 -3.85
CA ILE A 18 -20.74 -10.38 -3.53
C ILE A 18 -19.90 -11.66 -3.56
N VAL A 19 -20.41 -12.76 -3.00
CA VAL A 19 -19.72 -14.06 -3.01
C VAL A 19 -19.57 -14.59 -4.43
N HIS A 20 -20.63 -14.54 -5.23
CA HIS A 20 -20.62 -15.03 -6.61
C HIS A 20 -19.69 -14.21 -7.51
N LEU A 21 -19.75 -12.89 -7.43
CA LEU A 21 -18.84 -11.98 -8.15
C LEU A 21 -17.38 -12.27 -7.78
N ARG A 22 -17.09 -12.45 -6.49
CA ARG A 22 -15.74 -12.79 -6.02
C ARG A 22 -15.25 -14.10 -6.64
N GLN A 23 -16.09 -15.14 -6.66
CA GLN A 23 -15.73 -16.43 -7.25
C GLN A 23 -15.45 -16.31 -8.76
N LEU A 24 -16.36 -15.69 -9.51
CA LEU A 24 -16.22 -15.51 -10.97
C LEU A 24 -14.92 -14.79 -11.34
N TYR A 25 -14.66 -13.63 -10.74
CA TYR A 25 -13.48 -12.83 -11.07
C TYR A 25 -12.18 -13.40 -10.49
N GLN A 26 -12.26 -14.14 -9.39
CA GLN A 26 -11.09 -14.85 -8.85
C GLN A 26 -10.67 -16.00 -9.77
N GLU A 27 -11.61 -16.75 -10.35
CA GLU A 27 -11.30 -17.79 -11.33
C GLU A 27 -10.72 -17.20 -12.63
N GLN A 28 -11.27 -16.09 -13.12
CA GLN A 28 -10.68 -15.38 -14.26
C GLN A 28 -9.23 -14.98 -14.00
N ALA A 29 -8.96 -14.36 -12.85
CA ALA A 29 -7.61 -13.97 -12.46
C ALA A 29 -6.69 -15.18 -12.20
N ARG A 30 -7.22 -16.36 -11.87
CA ARG A 30 -6.43 -17.61 -11.78
C ARG A 30 -5.96 -18.07 -13.15
N HIS A 31 -6.86 -18.09 -14.14
CA HIS A 31 -6.53 -18.49 -15.50
C HIS A 31 -5.53 -17.54 -16.15
N GLU A 32 -5.75 -16.23 -16.04
CA GLU A 32 -4.81 -15.23 -16.57
C GLU A 32 -3.42 -15.33 -15.93
N ARG A 33 -3.35 -15.51 -14.60
CA ARG A 33 -2.07 -15.74 -13.90
C ARG A 33 -1.38 -17.02 -14.37
N PHE A 34 -2.15 -18.08 -14.61
CA PHE A 34 -1.62 -19.32 -15.12
C PHE A 34 -1.06 -19.15 -16.54
N ASP A 35 -1.79 -18.50 -17.44
CA ASP A 35 -1.34 -18.24 -18.81
C ASP A 35 -0.10 -17.36 -18.86
N VAL A 36 -0.06 -16.28 -18.06
CA VAL A 36 1.13 -15.43 -17.92
C VAL A 36 2.31 -16.23 -17.38
N SER A 37 2.10 -17.07 -16.36
CA SER A 37 3.16 -17.91 -15.78
C SER A 37 3.68 -18.93 -16.79
N LYS A 38 2.79 -19.54 -17.57
CA LYS A 38 3.13 -20.48 -18.65
C LYS A 38 3.92 -19.78 -19.75
N ALA A 39 3.51 -18.59 -20.18
CA ALA A 39 4.22 -17.80 -21.19
C ALA A 39 5.61 -17.38 -20.70
N LEU A 40 5.73 -16.92 -19.46
CA LEU A 40 7.03 -16.58 -18.85
C LEU A 40 7.95 -17.81 -18.79
N PHE A 41 7.45 -18.95 -18.36
CA PHE A 41 8.23 -20.18 -18.29
C PHE A 41 8.67 -20.66 -19.67
N GLN A 42 7.77 -20.63 -20.68
CA GLN A 42 8.11 -20.94 -22.06
C GLN A 42 9.16 -20.00 -22.64
N ALA A 43 9.07 -18.70 -22.37
CA ALA A 43 10.08 -17.72 -22.81
C ALA A 43 11.47 -17.96 -22.19
N LYS A 44 11.55 -18.58 -21.00
CA LYS A 44 12.81 -18.99 -20.36
C LYS A 44 13.42 -20.27 -20.94
N LEU A 45 12.61 -21.12 -21.57
CA LEU A 45 13.07 -22.37 -22.21
C LEU A 45 13.65 -22.16 -23.62
N THR A 46 13.49 -20.97 -24.20
CA THR A 46 14.21 -20.58 -25.41
C THR A 46 15.67 -20.26 -25.03
N GLU A 47 16.47 -21.32 -24.83
CA GLU A 47 17.89 -21.22 -24.51
C GLU A 47 18.62 -20.37 -25.57
N GLY A 48 19.22 -19.24 -25.15
CA GLY A 48 20.20 -18.51 -25.97
C GLY A 48 20.14 -16.99 -25.98
N SER A 49 19.17 -16.32 -25.34
CA SER A 49 19.23 -14.85 -25.22
C SER A 49 19.83 -14.45 -23.87
N PRO A 50 21.01 -13.81 -23.82
CA PRO A 50 21.54 -13.24 -22.59
C PRO A 50 20.70 -12.01 -22.23
N VAL A 51 19.69 -12.18 -21.38
CA VAL A 51 19.05 -11.06 -20.68
C VAL A 51 19.98 -10.66 -19.55
N THR A 52 21.04 -9.93 -19.89
CA THR A 52 21.91 -9.25 -18.92
C THR A 52 21.20 -7.98 -18.45
N GLN A 53 20.06 -8.14 -17.76
CA GLN A 53 19.53 -7.05 -16.94
C GLN A 53 20.22 -7.13 -15.58
N GLU A 54 21.24 -6.30 -15.41
CA GLU A 54 21.75 -6.04 -14.07
C GLU A 54 20.60 -5.58 -13.18
N PRO A 55 20.45 -6.16 -11.98
CA PRO A 55 19.51 -5.65 -11.00
C PRO A 55 19.80 -4.16 -10.79
N ARG A 56 18.87 -3.29 -11.20
CA ARG A 56 18.97 -1.85 -10.90
C ARG A 56 18.84 -1.69 -9.39
N ARG A 57 19.97 -1.77 -8.70
CA ARG A 57 20.06 -1.54 -7.26
C ARG A 57 20.37 -0.07 -7.05
N SER A 58 19.66 0.54 -6.11
CA SER A 58 20.06 1.84 -5.59
C SER A 58 21.43 1.67 -4.92
N GLY A 59 22.40 2.52 -5.28
CA GLY A 59 23.70 2.59 -4.61
C GLY A 59 23.64 3.26 -3.22
N ARG A 60 22.45 3.61 -2.74
CA ARG A 60 22.27 4.22 -1.42
C ARG A 60 22.55 3.19 -0.32
N ILE A 61 23.33 3.62 0.68
CA ILE A 61 23.56 2.86 1.91
C ILE A 61 22.21 2.63 2.59
N ARG A 62 21.91 1.37 2.91
CA ARG A 62 20.70 1.02 3.65
C ARG A 62 20.93 1.36 5.11
N HIS A 63 20.12 2.26 5.65
CA HIS A 63 20.00 2.46 7.08
C HIS A 63 18.77 1.70 7.58
N GLU A 64 18.86 1.15 8.78
CA GLU A 64 17.69 0.60 9.46
C GLU A 64 16.68 1.74 9.68
N PRO A 65 15.40 1.56 9.29
CA PRO A 65 14.39 2.59 9.54
C PRO A 65 14.25 2.82 11.04
N GLU A 66 14.25 4.09 11.45
CA GLU A 66 13.93 4.46 12.81
C GLU A 66 12.43 4.18 13.04
N ARG A 67 12.13 3.12 13.78
CA ARG A 67 10.75 2.68 14.06
C ARG A 67 10.23 3.45 15.26
N TYR A 68 9.56 4.57 15.02
CA TYR A 68 8.79 5.26 16.05
C TYR A 68 7.44 4.56 16.24
N GLY A 69 7.09 4.21 17.49
CA GLY A 69 5.74 3.80 17.88
C GLY A 69 5.42 2.30 17.94
N PHE A 70 6.41 1.40 17.94
CA PHE A 70 6.12 -0.03 18.08
C PHE A 70 7.25 -0.80 18.77
N LEU A 71 7.03 -1.16 20.04
CA LEU A 71 7.82 -2.19 20.70
C LEU A 71 7.12 -3.53 20.42
N VAL A 72 7.65 -4.31 19.48
CA VAL A 72 7.21 -5.69 19.29
C VAL A 72 7.77 -6.49 20.46
N THR A 73 6.90 -6.93 21.37
CA THR A 73 7.32 -7.82 22.47
C THR A 73 7.66 -9.20 21.89
N GLN A 74 8.43 -10.02 22.63
CA GLN A 74 8.89 -11.35 22.17
C GLN A 74 7.76 -12.29 21.73
N ASP A 75 6.53 -12.03 22.20
CA ASP A 75 5.28 -12.75 21.86
C ASP A 75 4.51 -12.16 20.67
N ASN A 76 5.11 -11.25 19.90
CA ASN A 76 4.50 -10.60 18.73
C ASN A 76 3.27 -9.72 19.04
N ASP A 77 3.06 -9.38 20.30
CA ASP A 77 2.01 -8.46 20.72
C ASP A 77 2.41 -7.00 20.50
N VAL A 78 1.47 -6.25 19.94
CA VAL A 78 1.56 -4.82 19.70
C VAL A 78 1.31 -4.10 21.02
N LEU A 79 2.37 -3.69 21.71
CA LEU A 79 2.22 -2.68 22.74
C LEU A 79 2.01 -1.35 22.00
N LEU A 80 0.74 -0.94 21.89
CA LEU A 80 0.44 0.47 21.68
C LEU A 80 1.06 1.19 22.87
N VAL A 81 2.21 1.81 22.63
CA VAL A 81 2.67 2.87 23.52
C VAL A 81 1.51 3.88 23.49
N ASP A 82 0.96 4.22 24.66
CA ASP A 82 0.19 5.45 24.79
C ASP A 82 1.18 6.56 24.43
N ASN A 83 1.35 6.81 23.13
CA ASN A 83 1.92 8.03 22.67
C ASN A 83 0.95 9.08 23.20
N ASP A 84 1.46 10.10 23.89
CA ASP A 84 0.73 11.28 24.36
C ASP A 84 0.18 12.12 23.16
N GLU A 85 -0.39 11.43 22.17
CA GLU A 85 -0.98 11.96 20.97
C GLU A 85 -2.33 12.57 21.35
N PRO A 86 -2.52 13.85 21.06
CA PRO A 86 -3.73 14.55 21.44
C PRO A 86 -4.93 13.90 20.74
N THR A 87 -5.85 13.38 21.52
CA THR A 87 -7.07 12.75 21.00
C THR A 87 -8.09 13.79 20.54
N THR A 88 -7.89 15.05 20.94
CA THR A 88 -8.76 16.19 20.63
C THR A 88 -7.96 17.38 20.11
N ASN A 89 -8.53 18.17 19.19
CA ASN A 89 -7.88 19.37 18.65
C ASN A 89 -7.46 20.38 19.73
N ALA A 90 -8.27 20.56 20.78
CA ALA A 90 -7.94 21.45 21.89
C ALA A 90 -6.66 21.00 22.63
N GLU A 91 -6.52 19.70 22.86
CA GLU A 91 -5.35 19.08 23.48
C GLU A 91 -4.10 19.27 22.62
N ALA A 92 -4.24 19.16 21.29
CA ALA A 92 -3.17 19.37 20.33
C ALA A 92 -2.65 20.82 20.33
N VAL A 93 -3.54 21.80 20.46
CA VAL A 93 -3.17 23.22 20.50
C VAL A 93 -2.49 23.59 21.82
N THR A 94 -2.82 22.91 22.91
CA THR A 94 -2.16 23.09 24.22
C THR A 94 -0.88 22.27 24.37
N SER A 95 -0.54 21.43 23.39
CA SER A 95 0.68 20.63 23.42
C SER A 95 1.94 21.50 23.41
N PRO A 96 3.00 21.14 24.15
CA PRO A 96 4.29 21.83 24.10
C PRO A 96 4.88 21.96 22.69
N ASP A 97 4.47 21.08 21.76
CA ASP A 97 4.95 21.07 20.39
C ASP A 97 4.09 21.91 19.42
N SER A 98 2.98 22.52 19.88
CA SER A 98 2.06 23.29 19.03
C SER A 98 2.75 24.44 18.27
N GLU A 99 3.72 25.09 18.91
CA GLU A 99 4.56 26.12 18.28
C GLU A 99 5.43 25.54 17.16
N LYS A 100 6.02 24.35 17.35
CA LYS A 100 6.82 23.68 16.32
C LYS A 100 5.99 23.31 15.10
N TRP A 101 4.73 22.90 15.30
CA TRP A 101 3.80 22.63 14.20
C TRP A 101 3.46 23.90 13.41
N LEU A 102 3.22 25.02 14.11
CA LEU A 102 3.01 26.31 13.46
C LEU A 102 4.26 26.76 12.68
N ASP A 103 5.44 26.53 13.22
CA ASP A 103 6.71 26.86 12.58
C ASP A 103 6.96 26.01 11.34
N ALA A 104 6.70 24.70 11.42
CA ALA A 104 6.80 23.77 10.30
C ALA A 104 5.86 24.16 9.15
N MET A 105 4.62 24.54 9.47
CA MET A 105 3.64 24.97 8.47
C MET A 105 4.08 26.26 7.77
N ARG A 106 4.66 27.21 8.51
CA ARG A 106 5.23 28.42 7.90
C ARG A 106 6.45 28.11 7.05
N PHE A 107 7.33 27.23 7.50
CA PHE A 107 8.50 26.80 6.75
C PHE A 107 8.13 26.13 5.43
N GLU A 108 7.11 25.26 5.42
CA GLU A 108 6.60 24.64 4.19
C GLU A 108 6.07 25.69 3.21
N MET A 109 5.26 26.65 3.69
CA MET A 109 4.76 27.75 2.86
C MET A 109 5.90 28.60 2.29
N GLU A 110 6.89 28.98 3.11
CA GLU A 110 8.06 29.72 2.69
C GLU A 110 8.92 28.94 1.68
N SER A 111 9.04 27.62 1.85
CA SER A 111 9.77 26.75 0.94
C SER A 111 9.18 26.77 -0.47
N MET A 112 7.86 26.89 -0.63
CA MET A 112 7.22 27.04 -1.95
C MET A 112 7.57 28.37 -2.62
N TYR A 113 7.81 29.43 -1.85
CA TYR A 113 8.28 30.70 -2.40
C TYR A 113 9.76 30.66 -2.78
N ILE A 114 10.57 29.93 -2.01
CA ILE A 114 12.00 29.76 -2.25
C ILE A 114 12.27 28.83 -3.44
N ASN A 115 11.50 27.74 -3.57
CA ASN A 115 11.66 26.72 -4.61
C ASN A 115 10.88 27.04 -5.90
N LYS A 116 10.68 28.33 -6.21
CA LYS A 116 10.11 28.72 -7.50
C LYS A 116 11.09 28.40 -8.63
N VAL A 117 10.60 27.72 -9.67
CA VAL A 117 11.30 27.44 -10.95
C VAL A 117 11.44 28.71 -11.76
#